data_AF-A0A2V3HN55-F1
#
_entry.id   AF-A0A2V3HN55-F1
#
_cell.length_a   1.000
_cell.length_b   1.000
_cell.length_c   1.000
_cell.angle_alpha   90.00
_cell.angle_beta   90.00
_cell.angle_gamma   90.00
#
_symmetry.space_group_name_H-M   'P 1'
#
loop_
_entity.id
_entity.type
_entity.pdbx_description
1 polymer ?
#
loop_
_entity_poly.entity_id
_entity_poly.type
_entity_poly.pdbx_seq_one_letter_code
_entity_poly.pdbx_strand_id
1 'polypeptide(L)'
;MPLSCKGRTIVEGMDDITALGLDTMEIQTVRTVQPQHFDQYWQAGILSWKTEFEMNLHGPYYAEILGNRRERNRTLSKMEAAIQAAKVINARHITFHVGPYGSTSRGPEANEQVANVFSGVVDRVRELWGDETKDEEHILPVADRK
;
A
#
# COMPACT_ATOMS: atom_id res chain seq x y z
N MET A 1 -5.19 -13.14 -6.08
CA MET A 1 -6.13 -13.32 -7.19
C MET A 1 -7.10 -14.43 -6.85
N PRO A 2 -8.40 -14.26 -7.12
CA PRO A 2 -9.38 -15.34 -7.03
C PRO A 2 -8.90 -16.60 -7.78
N LEU A 3 -9.30 -17.79 -7.33
CA LEU A 3 -8.98 -19.03 -8.04
C LEU A 3 -9.61 -19.10 -9.45
N SER A 4 -10.64 -18.29 -9.72
CA SER A 4 -11.25 -18.10 -11.04
C SER A 4 -10.34 -17.37 -12.03
N CYS A 5 -9.51 -16.44 -11.54
CA CYS A 5 -8.64 -15.62 -12.37
C CYS A 5 -7.53 -16.47 -13.00
N LYS A 6 -7.57 -16.62 -14.33
CA LYS A 6 -6.53 -17.30 -15.10
C LYS A 6 -5.34 -16.41 -15.46
N GLY A 7 -5.54 -15.09 -15.36
CA GLY A 7 -4.52 -14.07 -15.59
C GLY A 7 -3.45 -14.04 -14.49
N ARG A 8 -2.36 -13.34 -14.77
CA ARG A 8 -1.21 -13.18 -13.87
C ARG A 8 -0.87 -11.73 -13.55
N THR A 9 -1.59 -10.77 -14.13
CA THR A 9 -1.41 -9.33 -13.92
C THR A 9 -2.50 -8.75 -13.03
N ILE A 10 -2.24 -7.60 -12.41
CA ILE A 10 -3.22 -6.92 -11.53
C ILE A 10 -4.50 -6.58 -12.32
N VAL A 11 -4.37 -6.06 -13.54
CA VAL A 11 -5.49 -5.67 -14.40
C VAL A 11 -6.39 -6.87 -14.72
N GLU A 12 -5.82 -8.02 -15.08
CA GLU A 12 -6.63 -9.24 -15.32
C GLU A 12 -7.39 -9.70 -14.07
N GLY A 13 -6.86 -9.41 -12.87
CA GLY A 13 -7.60 -9.65 -11.63
C GLY A 13 -8.74 -8.68 -11.41
N MET A 14 -8.54 -7.40 -11.76
CA MET A 14 -9.62 -6.41 -11.72
C MET A 14 -10.75 -6.82 -12.67
N ASP A 15 -10.42 -7.29 -13.87
CA ASP A 15 -11.40 -7.81 -14.83
C ASP A 15 -12.17 -9.03 -14.27
N ASP A 16 -11.47 -9.99 -13.64
CA ASP A 16 -12.10 -11.17 -13.04
C ASP A 16 -13.01 -10.80 -11.86
N ILE A 17 -12.56 -9.90 -10.96
CA ILE A 17 -13.37 -9.40 -9.84
C ILE A 17 -14.62 -8.67 -10.36
N THR A 18 -14.46 -7.84 -11.41
CA THR A 18 -15.58 -7.16 -12.07
C THR A 18 -16.57 -8.16 -12.66
N ALA A 19 -16.09 -9.22 -13.31
CA ALA A 19 -16.94 -10.27 -13.88
C ALA A 19 -17.71 -11.06 -12.80
N LEU A 20 -17.21 -11.09 -11.56
CA LEU A 20 -17.92 -11.65 -10.40
C LEU A 20 -18.97 -10.69 -9.81
N GLY A 21 -19.11 -9.47 -10.36
CA GLY A 21 -20.02 -8.44 -9.85
C GLY A 21 -19.50 -7.72 -8.60
N LEU A 22 -18.18 -7.74 -8.40
CA LEU A 22 -17.48 -7.07 -7.29
C LEU A 22 -16.67 -5.89 -7.84
N ASP A 23 -16.43 -4.89 -7.00
CA ASP A 23 -15.82 -3.61 -7.38
C ASP A 23 -14.62 -3.23 -6.49
N THR A 24 -14.14 -4.16 -5.66
CA THR A 24 -13.09 -3.91 -4.67
C THR A 24 -12.05 -5.04 -4.66
N MET A 25 -10.77 -4.69 -4.63
CA MET A 25 -9.67 -5.66 -4.51
C MET A 25 -8.52 -5.14 -3.63
N GLU A 26 -7.92 -6.03 -2.85
CA GLU A 26 -6.64 -5.78 -2.18
C GLU A 26 -5.49 -6.52 -2.91
N ILE A 27 -4.41 -5.80 -3.19
CA ILE A 27 -3.17 -6.40 -3.69
C ILE A 27 -2.18 -6.63 -2.54
N GLN A 28 -1.61 -7.84 -2.47
CA GLN A 28 -0.62 -8.17 -1.44
C GLN A 28 0.80 -8.16 -1.99
N THR A 29 1.62 -7.27 -1.44
CA THR A 29 3.05 -7.23 -1.73
C THR A 29 3.78 -8.19 -0.80
N VAL A 30 4.08 -9.42 -1.24
CA VAL A 30 4.80 -10.39 -0.38
C VAL A 30 6.24 -9.94 -0.10
N ARG A 31 6.85 -9.25 -1.07
CA ARG A 31 8.21 -8.70 -1.02
C ARG A 31 8.16 -7.19 -1.20
N THR A 32 9.30 -6.53 -0.94
CA THR A 32 9.46 -5.10 -1.23
C THR A 32 9.02 -4.79 -2.66
N VAL A 33 8.24 -3.73 -2.83
CA VAL A 33 7.87 -3.19 -4.15
C VAL A 33 9.15 -2.86 -4.92
N GLN A 34 9.23 -3.32 -6.17
CA GLN A 34 10.38 -3.10 -7.04
C GLN A 34 9.98 -2.19 -8.20
N PRO A 35 10.88 -1.29 -8.66
CA PRO A 35 10.57 -0.35 -9.75
C PRO A 35 10.08 -1.03 -11.03
N GLN A 36 10.56 -2.22 -11.36
CA GLN A 36 10.15 -2.91 -12.60
C GLN A 36 8.66 -3.31 -12.65
N HIS A 37 7.91 -3.21 -11.55
CA HIS A 37 6.47 -3.48 -11.51
C HIS A 37 5.63 -2.20 -11.64
N PHE A 38 6.25 -1.04 -11.80
CA PHE A 38 5.57 0.26 -11.80
C PHE A 38 4.50 0.36 -12.91
N ASP A 39 4.79 -0.13 -14.11
CA ASP A 39 3.83 -0.11 -15.23
C ASP A 39 2.52 -0.85 -14.90
N GLN A 40 2.59 -1.96 -14.17
CA GLN A 40 1.41 -2.72 -13.78
C GLN A 40 0.58 -1.99 -12.71
N TYR A 41 1.25 -1.32 -11.76
CA TYR A 41 0.56 -0.48 -10.78
C TYR A 41 -0.10 0.71 -11.45
N TRP A 42 0.59 1.36 -12.39
CA TRP A 42 0.06 2.49 -13.13
C TRP A 42 -1.19 2.11 -13.93
N GLN A 43 -1.15 1.01 -14.68
CA GLN A 43 -2.31 0.51 -15.43
C GLN A 43 -3.50 0.22 -14.50
N ALA A 44 -3.25 -0.41 -13.34
CA ALA A 44 -4.28 -0.65 -12.34
C ALA A 44 -4.86 0.65 -11.77
N GLY A 45 -4.02 1.66 -11.53
CA GLY A 45 -4.44 2.99 -11.09
C GLY A 45 -5.34 3.71 -12.10
N ILE A 46 -4.98 3.66 -13.39
CA ILE A 46 -5.81 4.19 -14.48
C ILE A 46 -7.18 3.52 -14.47
N LEU A 47 -7.20 2.18 -14.40
CA LEU A 47 -8.43 1.41 -14.46
C LEU A 47 -9.32 1.71 -13.24
N SER A 48 -8.73 1.65 -12.04
CA SER A 48 -9.40 1.98 -10.77
C SER A 48 -10.10 3.34 -10.83
N TRP A 49 -9.40 4.36 -11.31
CA TRP A 49 -9.97 5.71 -11.46
C TRP A 49 -11.10 5.77 -12.48
N LYS A 50 -10.94 5.13 -13.65
CA LYS A 50 -11.95 5.16 -14.72
C LYS A 50 -13.24 4.42 -14.38
N THR A 51 -13.17 3.41 -13.53
CA THR A 51 -14.29 2.51 -13.24
C THR A 51 -14.82 2.61 -11.82
N GLU A 52 -14.29 3.55 -11.01
CA GLU A 52 -14.56 3.65 -9.57
C GLU A 52 -14.31 2.35 -8.80
N PHE A 53 -13.40 1.51 -9.32
CA PHE A 53 -13.05 0.23 -8.70
C PHE A 53 -12.09 0.50 -7.54
N GLU A 54 -12.49 0.11 -6.33
CA GLU A 54 -11.74 0.39 -5.11
C GLU A 54 -10.51 -0.53 -4.99
N MET A 55 -9.33 0.08 -4.94
CA MET A 55 -8.08 -0.61 -4.71
C MET A 55 -7.64 -0.47 -3.25
N ASN A 56 -7.04 -1.52 -2.71
CA ASN A 56 -6.40 -1.53 -1.39
C ASN A 56 -5.03 -2.20 -1.50
N LEU A 57 -4.10 -1.86 -0.61
CA LEU A 57 -2.74 -2.42 -0.63
C LEU A 57 -2.38 -3.05 0.71
N HIS A 58 -1.96 -4.31 0.69
CA HIS A 58 -1.32 -4.97 1.82
C HIS A 58 0.20 -4.93 1.63
N GLY A 59 0.88 -4.21 2.52
CA GLY A 59 2.32 -4.02 2.49
C GLY A 59 3.12 -5.29 2.81
N PRO A 60 4.45 -5.28 2.68
CA PRO A 60 5.28 -6.47 2.91
C PRO A 60 5.01 -7.20 4.22
N TYR A 61 4.89 -8.53 4.14
CA TYR A 61 4.54 -9.38 5.28
C TYR A 61 5.48 -9.19 6.48
N TYR A 62 6.78 -9.03 6.21
CA TYR A 62 7.80 -8.86 7.24
C TYR A 62 7.93 -7.40 7.66
N ALA A 63 7.45 -7.12 8.87
CA ALA A 63 7.67 -5.90 9.61
C ALA A 63 8.32 -6.20 10.97
N GLU A 64 9.17 -5.29 11.43
CA GLU A 64 9.89 -5.36 12.70
C GLU A 64 9.82 -3.99 13.38
N ILE A 65 8.60 -3.49 13.61
CA ILE A 65 8.37 -2.14 14.15
C ILE A 65 8.99 -1.99 15.55
N LEU A 66 8.86 -3.03 16.37
CA LEU A 66 9.46 -3.10 17.72
C LEU A 66 10.87 -3.68 17.72
N GLY A 67 11.46 -3.90 16.54
CA GLY A 67 12.85 -4.35 16.40
C GLY A 67 13.86 -3.27 16.78
N ASN A 68 15.14 -3.64 16.71
CA ASN A 68 16.22 -2.68 16.90
C ASN A 68 16.21 -1.60 15.78
N ARG A 69 17.02 -0.56 15.93
CA ARG A 69 17.06 0.57 14.98
C ARG A 69 17.26 0.13 13.53
N ARG A 70 18.09 -0.90 13.28
CA ARG A 70 18.37 -1.40 11.92
C ARG A 70 17.15 -2.10 11.33
N GLU A 71 16.53 -2.99 12.08
CA GLU A 71 15.32 -3.74 11.69
C GLU A 71 14.15 -2.79 11.41
N ARG A 72 13.92 -1.84 12.33
CA ARG A 72 12.88 -0.82 12.18
C ARG A 72 13.11 0.04 10.94
N ASN A 73 14.33 0.52 10.71
CA ASN A 73 14.63 1.32 9.51
C ASN A 73 14.38 0.53 8.21
N ARG A 74 14.77 -0.75 8.16
CA ARG A 74 14.49 -1.61 6.99
C ARG A 74 12.99 -1.81 6.78
N THR A 75 12.23 -1.94 7.87
CA THR A 75 10.77 -2.03 7.82
C THR A 75 10.17 -0.74 7.25
N LEU A 76 10.58 0.43 7.77
CA LEU A 76 10.08 1.72 7.31
C LEU A 76 10.39 1.98 5.83
N SER A 77 11.59 1.64 5.35
CA SER A 77 11.91 1.77 3.92
C SER A 77 11.03 0.89 3.02
N LYS A 78 10.64 -0.31 3.49
CA LYS A 78 9.70 -1.17 2.76
C LYS A 78 8.28 -0.62 2.78
N MET A 79 7.86 -0.07 3.91
CA MET A 79 6.56 0.59 4.05
C MET A 79 6.47 1.80 3.12
N GLU A 80 7.53 2.60 3.02
CA GLU A 80 7.55 3.76 2.12
C GLU A 80 7.40 3.36 0.65
N ALA A 81 8.10 2.32 0.20
CA ALA A 81 7.92 1.79 -1.16
C ALA A 81 6.47 1.28 -1.40
N ALA A 82 5.86 0.66 -0.39
CA ALA A 82 4.46 0.23 -0.45
C ALA A 82 3.47 1.42 -0.46
N ILE A 83 3.75 2.49 0.29
CA ILE A 83 2.96 3.73 0.31
C ILE A 83 2.99 4.43 -1.06
N GLN A 84 4.15 4.44 -1.73
CA GLN A 84 4.25 4.98 -3.09
C GLN A 84 3.47 4.14 -4.10
N ALA A 85 3.57 2.80 -4.04
CA ALA A 85 2.75 1.93 -4.89
C ALA A 85 1.25 2.10 -4.61
N ALA A 86 0.87 2.25 -3.34
CA ALA A 86 -0.50 2.49 -2.93
C ALA A 86 -1.05 3.80 -3.53
N LYS A 87 -0.22 4.85 -3.60
CA LYS A 87 -0.58 6.10 -4.27
C LYS A 87 -0.90 5.86 -5.74
N VAL A 88 -0.02 5.15 -6.43
CA VAL A 88 -0.11 4.90 -7.88
C VAL A 88 -1.38 4.13 -8.25
N ILE A 89 -1.81 3.18 -7.43
CA ILE A 89 -3.04 2.41 -7.67
C ILE A 89 -4.30 3.09 -7.13
N ASN A 90 -4.22 4.32 -6.60
CA ASN A 90 -5.31 5.00 -5.92
C ASN A 90 -5.88 4.21 -4.72
N ALA A 91 -5.01 3.59 -3.92
CA ALA A 91 -5.45 2.75 -2.81
C ALA A 91 -6.22 3.56 -1.75
N ARG A 92 -7.36 3.03 -1.29
CA ARG A 92 -8.12 3.61 -0.19
C ARG A 92 -7.54 3.27 1.17
N HIS A 93 -7.15 2.01 1.37
CA HIS A 93 -6.52 1.53 2.60
C HIS A 93 -5.16 0.90 2.32
N ILE A 94 -4.26 1.07 3.30
CA ILE A 94 -2.94 0.41 3.32
C ILE A 94 -2.84 -0.39 4.61
N THR A 95 -2.71 -1.71 4.48
CA THR A 95 -2.57 -2.63 5.60
C THR A 95 -1.10 -2.98 5.82
N PHE A 96 -0.62 -2.87 7.05
CA PHE A 96 0.73 -3.30 7.45
C PHE A 96 0.68 -4.19 8.69
N HIS A 97 1.58 -5.17 8.74
CA HIS A 97 1.85 -5.88 9.98
C HIS A 97 2.76 -5.04 10.89
N VAL A 98 2.65 -5.26 12.20
CA VAL A 98 3.53 -4.65 13.20
C VAL A 98 4.81 -5.49 13.40
N GLY A 99 4.68 -6.81 13.28
CA GLY A 99 5.77 -7.75 13.54
C GLY A 99 5.76 -8.33 14.95
N PRO A 100 6.83 -9.04 15.34
CA PRO A 100 6.99 -9.59 16.67
C PRO A 100 7.30 -8.49 17.71
N TYR A 101 7.09 -8.79 18.99
CA TYR A 101 7.44 -7.89 20.09
C TYR A 101 8.95 -7.68 20.28
N GLY A 102 9.80 -8.55 19.73
CA GLY A 102 11.25 -8.46 19.87
C GLY A 102 11.68 -8.58 21.34
N SER A 103 12.43 -7.60 21.83
CA SER A 103 12.82 -7.50 23.24
C SER A 103 11.75 -6.86 24.15
N THR A 104 10.71 -6.25 23.57
CA THR A 104 9.62 -5.64 24.33
C THR A 104 8.64 -6.72 24.78
N SER A 105 7.96 -6.51 25.90
CA SER A 105 6.85 -7.38 26.33
C SER A 105 5.51 -6.87 25.80
N ARG A 106 4.51 -7.75 25.73
CA ARG A 106 3.13 -7.32 25.47
C ARG A 106 2.68 -6.32 26.54
N GLY A 107 1.97 -5.27 26.14
CA GLY A 107 1.39 -4.31 27.09
C GLY A 107 1.37 -2.87 26.57
N PRO A 108 1.03 -1.93 27.45
CA PRO A 108 0.86 -0.51 27.09
C PRO A 108 2.11 0.10 26.43
N GLU A 109 3.31 -0.22 26.93
CA GLU A 109 4.57 0.29 26.39
C GLU A 109 4.79 -0.10 24.92
N ALA A 110 4.57 -1.39 24.59
CA ALA A 110 4.66 -1.86 23.21
C ALA A 110 3.63 -1.15 22.31
N ASN A 111 2.38 -1.02 22.78
CA ASN A 111 1.32 -0.37 22.03
C ASN A 111 1.61 1.11 21.78
N GLU A 112 2.12 1.82 22.78
CA GLU A 112 2.51 3.23 22.67
C GLU A 112 3.66 3.40 21.68
N GLN A 113 4.67 2.54 21.73
CA GLN A 113 5.78 2.58 20.77
C GLN A 113 5.30 2.32 19.34
N VAL A 114 4.40 1.35 19.13
CA VAL A 114 3.80 1.08 17.81
C VAL A 114 2.99 2.30 17.35
N ALA A 115 2.13 2.85 18.21
CA ALA A 115 1.32 4.02 17.89
C ALA A 115 2.18 5.23 17.48
N ASN A 116 3.26 5.50 18.20
CA ASN A 116 4.20 6.59 17.89
C ASN A 116 4.87 6.38 16.52
N VAL A 117 5.28 5.15 16.19
CA VAL A 117 5.84 4.85 14.87
C VAL A 117 4.80 5.04 13.77
N PHE A 118 3.58 4.51 13.95
CA PHE A 118 2.52 4.64 12.95
C PHE A 118 2.03 6.09 12.79
N SER A 119 2.07 6.92 13.83
CA SER A 119 1.82 8.36 13.69
C SER A 119 2.79 8.99 12.69
N GLY A 120 4.09 8.67 12.78
CA GLY A 120 5.08 9.13 11.81
C GLY A 120 4.85 8.56 10.40
N VAL A 121 4.36 7.32 10.28
CA VAL A 121 3.97 6.74 8.99
C VAL A 121 2.79 7.51 8.38
N VAL A 122 1.77 7.87 9.17
CA VAL A 122 0.63 8.69 8.73
C VAL A 122 1.09 10.06 8.24
N ASP A 123 1.99 10.72 8.98
CA ASP A 123 2.55 12.00 8.56
C ASP A 123 3.34 11.87 7.25
N ARG A 124 4.11 10.79 7.09
CA ARG A 124 4.81 10.51 5.82
C ARG A 124 3.86 10.24 4.66
N VAL A 125 2.73 9.56 4.88
CA VAL A 125 1.70 9.38 3.85
C VAL A 125 1.15 10.73 3.42
N ARG A 126 0.81 11.63 4.37
CA ARG A 126 0.34 12.99 4.07
C ARG A 126 1.35 13.78 3.26
N GLU A 127 2.63 13.71 3.62
CA GLU A 127 3.70 14.39 2.88
C GLU A 127 3.83 13.87 1.44
N LEU A 128 3.72 12.55 1.25
CA LEU A 128 3.85 11.93 -0.07
C LEU A 128 2.60 12.11 -0.94
N TRP A 129 1.40 12.20 -0.35
CA TRP A 129 0.12 12.20 -1.07
C TRP A 129 -0.58 13.56 -1.11
N GLY A 130 -0.22 14.50 -0.22
CA GLY A 130 -0.89 15.78 -0.04
C GLY A 130 -0.24 16.96 -0.75
N ASP A 131 0.80 16.72 -1.55
CA ASP A 131 1.48 17.77 -2.32
C ASP A 131 1.05 17.67 -3.79
N GLU A 132 -0.03 18.38 -4.13
CA GLU A 132 -0.59 18.43 -5.49
C GLU A 132 0.42 18.95 -6.52
N THR A 133 1.44 19.72 -6.09
CA THR A 133 2.48 20.24 -7.00
C THR A 133 3.49 19.18 -7.44
N LYS A 134 3.64 18.10 -6.66
CA LYS A 134 4.45 16.92 -7.05
C LYS A 134 3.68 15.91 -7.86
N ASP A 135 2.35 16.03 -7.89
CA ASP A 135 1.53 15.12 -8.64
C ASP A 135 1.72 15.37 -10.16
N GLU A 136 2.00 16.61 -10.59
CA GLU A 136 2.19 16.98 -12.01
C GLU A 136 3.30 16.19 -12.74
N GLU A 137 4.30 15.67 -12.02
CA GLU A 137 5.36 14.85 -12.62
C GLU A 137 4.92 13.41 -12.94
N HIS A 138 3.81 12.92 -12.37
CA HIS A 138 3.31 11.55 -12.54
C HIS A 138 1.77 11.42 -12.65
N ILE A 139 1.05 12.46 -13.06
CA ILE A 139 -0.41 12.55 -12.87
C ILE A 139 -1.26 11.89 -13.97
N LEU A 140 -2.14 10.97 -13.53
CA LEU A 140 -3.53 10.97 -13.97
C LEU A 140 -4.22 12.13 -13.27
N PRO A 141 -5.13 12.87 -13.94
CA PRO A 141 -5.71 14.10 -13.39
C PRO A 141 -6.28 13.84 -11.99
N VAL A 142 -5.69 14.51 -10.99
CA VAL A 142 -6.28 14.69 -9.66
C VAL A 142 -7.44 15.66 -9.85
N ALA A 143 -8.55 15.17 -10.39
CA ALA A 143 -9.79 15.92 -10.51
C ALA A 143 -10.77 15.36 -9.47
N ASP A 144 -11.08 16.20 -8.48
CA ASP A 144 -12.17 16.11 -7.52
C ASP A 144 -12.52 14.70 -7.01
N ARG A 145 -11.92 14.33 -5.87
CA ARG A 145 -12.52 13.32 -4.99
C ARG A 145 -13.84 13.91 -4.46
N LYS A 146 -14.97 13.45 -5.00
CA LYS A 146 -16.29 13.71 -4.40
C LYS A 146 -16.48 12.92 -3.12
#